data_AF-X8CLU7-F1
#
_entry.id   AF-X8CLU7-F1
#
_cell.length_a   1.000
_cell.length_b   1.000
_cell.length_c   1.000
_cell.angle_alpha   90.00
_cell.angle_beta   90.00
_cell.angle_gamma   90.00
#
_symmetry.space_group_name_H-M   'P 1'
#
loop_
_entity.id
_entity.type
_entity.pdbx_description
1 polymer ?
#
loop_
_entity_poly.entity_id
_entity_poly.type
_entity_poly.pdbx_seq_one_letter_code
_entity_poly.pdbx_strand_id
1 'polypeptide(L)' 'MRIAFVTVSAATLYVGAAAGVAPAWAHVHVSSDNPVRGNMAIVTFEVPNESPTGAPPLR' A
#
# COMPACT_ATOMS: atom_id res chain seq x y z
N MET A 1 8.33 -33.81 -17.90
CA MET A 1 8.41 -32.56 -18.71
C MET A 1 7.23 -31.61 -18.45
N ARG A 2 5.97 -32.10 -18.45
CA ARG A 2 4.77 -31.25 -18.27
C ARG A 2 4.67 -30.52 -16.92
N ILE A 3 5.02 -31.20 -15.82
CA ILE A 3 5.01 -30.60 -14.47
C ILE A 3 6.07 -29.49 -14.36
N ALA A 4 7.29 -29.74 -14.82
CA ALA A 4 8.36 -28.74 -14.81
C ALA A 4 7.98 -27.48 -15.60
N PHE A 5 7.33 -27.64 -16.75
CA PHE A 5 6.83 -26.51 -17.54
C PHE A 5 5.79 -25.70 -16.77
N VAL A 6 4.81 -26.36 -16.15
CA VAL A 6 3.77 -25.69 -15.33
C VAL A 6 4.40 -24.93 -14.15
N THR A 7 5.36 -25.52 -13.45
CA THR A 7 6.02 -24.86 -12.31
C THR A 7 6.82 -23.64 -12.74
N VAL A 8 7.56 -23.73 -13.85
CA VAL A 8 8.33 -22.59 -14.39
C VAL A 8 7.42 -21.47 -14.88
N SER A 9 6.31 -21.80 -15.55
CA SER A 9 5.30 -20.83 -15.98
C SER A 9 4.64 -20.13 -14.80
N ALA A 10 4.26 -20.88 -13.76
CA ALA A 10 3.66 -20.30 -12.56
C ALA A 10 4.63 -19.36 -11.83
N ALA A 11 5.91 -19.74 -11.72
CA ALA A 11 6.93 -18.92 -11.10
C ALA A 11 7.20 -17.62 -11.88
N THR A 12 7.30 -17.70 -13.21
CA THR A 12 7.48 -16.50 -14.06
C THR A 12 6.27 -15.57 -14.01
N LEU A 13 5.05 -16.10 -14.01
CA LEU A 13 3.84 -15.31 -13.80
C LEU A 13 3.83 -14.61 -12.45
N TYR A 14 4.19 -15.32 -11.37
CA TYR A 14 4.21 -14.75 -10.02
C TYR A 14 5.25 -13.62 -9.89
N VAL A 15 6.48 -13.85 -10.37
CA VAL A 15 7.55 -12.84 -10.31
C VAL A 15 7.20 -11.63 -11.20
N GLY A 16 6.67 -11.87 -12.40
CA GLY A 16 6.23 -10.80 -13.30
C GLY A 16 5.08 -9.98 -12.73
N ALA A 17 4.12 -10.63 -12.06
CA ALA A 17 3.05 -9.94 -11.36
C ALA A 17 3.59 -9.11 -10.19
N ALA A 18 4.43 -9.71 -9.33
CA ALA A 18 4.99 -9.04 -8.16
C ALA A 18 5.87 -7.82 -8.51
N ALA A 19 6.59 -7.86 -9.64
CA ALA A 19 7.41 -6.74 -10.11
C ALA A 19 6.58 -5.54 -10.61
N GLY A 20 5.32 -5.74 -10.95
CA GLY A 20 4.42 -4.70 -11.49
C GLY A 20 3.48 -4.06 -10.47
N VAL A 21 3.39 -4.59 -9.24
CA VAL A 21 2.53 -4.05 -8.18
C VAL A 21 3.36 -3.16 -7.25
N ALA A 22 2.93 -1.91 -7.07
CA ALA A 22 3.45 -1.10 -5.98
C ALA A 22 3.03 -1.74 -4.64
N PRO A 23 3.92 -1.80 -3.63
CA PRO A 23 3.55 -2.28 -2.31
C PRO A 23 2.55 -1.31 -1.68
N ALA A 24 1.27 -1.69 -1.61
CA ALA A 24 0.20 -0.91 -0.98
C ALA A 24 0.14 -1.20 0.53
N TRP A 25 1.18 -0.81 1.26
CA TRP A 25 1.31 -1.01 2.72
C TRP A 25 1.45 0.31 3.48
N ALA A 26 0.95 1.40 2.90
CA ALA A 26 1.06 2.70 3.52
C ALA A 26 -0.22 2.97 4.34
N HIS A 27 -0.18 2.61 5.62
CA HIS A 27 -1.27 2.90 6.54
C HIS A 27 -1.40 4.42 6.75
N VAL A 28 -2.64 4.94 6.78
CA VAL A 28 -2.91 6.32 7.21
C VAL A 28 -2.52 6.46 8.68
N HIS A 29 -1.61 7.38 8.98
CA HIS A 29 -1.23 7.69 10.34
C HIS A 29 -2.09 8.83 10.87
N VAL A 30 -2.53 8.72 12.13
CA VAL A 30 -3.39 9.71 12.77
C VAL A 30 -2.75 10.14 14.08
N SER A 31 -2.56 11.44 14.22
CA SER A 31 -1.93 12.05 15.39
C SER A 31 -2.79 13.18 15.96
N SER A 32 -2.56 13.51 17.23
CA SER A 32 -3.16 14.65 17.93
C SER A 32 -2.20 15.11 19.02
N ASP A 33 -2.09 16.42 19.23
CA ASP A 33 -1.18 16.98 20.25
C ASP A 33 -1.65 16.69 21.68
N ASN A 34 -2.97 16.58 21.91
CA ASN A 34 -3.53 16.35 23.25
C ASN A 34 -4.78 15.43 23.21
N PRO A 35 -4.60 14.14 22.90
CA PRO A 35 -5.70 13.18 22.83
C PRO A 35 -6.14 12.75 24.23
N VAL A 36 -7.16 13.41 24.79
CA VAL A 36 -7.75 13.07 26.09
C VAL A 36 -9.08 12.34 25.90
N ARG A 37 -9.23 11.19 26.55
CA ARG A 37 -10.46 10.38 26.49
C ARG A 37 -11.67 11.17 26.98
N GLY A 38 -12.77 11.12 26.23
CA GLY A 38 -14.05 11.74 26.62
C GLY A 38 -14.13 13.24 26.35
N ASN A 39 -13.11 13.82 25.70
CA ASN A 39 -13.09 15.21 25.28
C ASN A 39 -12.94 15.32 23.76
N MET A 40 -13.15 16.51 23.21
CA MET A 40 -12.91 16.82 21.79
C MET A 40 -11.41 17.04 21.55
N ALA A 41 -10.92 16.56 20.40
CA ALA A 41 -9.54 16.78 19.96
C ALA A 41 -9.50 17.07 18.45
N ILE A 42 -8.54 17.92 18.05
CA ILE A 42 -8.17 18.07 16.65
C ILE A 42 -7.20 16.95 16.31
N VAL A 43 -7.43 16.29 15.18
CA VAL A 43 -6.60 15.20 14.70
C VAL A 43 -6.05 15.52 13.32
N THR A 44 -4.83 15.09 13.07
CA THR A 44 -4.14 15.21 11.79
C THR A 44 -4.07 13.83 11.15
N PHE A 45 -4.50 13.75 9.89
CA PHE A 45 -4.39 12.55 9.07
C PHE A 45 -3.23 12.70 8.10
N GLU A 46 -2.26 11.82 8.19
CA GLU A 46 -1.16 11.70 7.24
C GLU A 46 -1.54 10.63 6.21
N VAL A 47 -1.94 11.09 5.02
CA VAL A 47 -2.39 10.23 3.93
C VAL A 47 -1.24 10.03 2.95
N PRO A 48 -0.63 8.82 2.89
CA PRO A 48 0.44 8.54 1.95
C PRO A 48 -0.08 8.52 0.52
N ASN A 49 0.74 8.97 -0.42
CA ASN A 49 0.41 8.89 -1.84
C ASN A 49 0.80 7.52 -2.40
N GLU A 50 -0.19 6.73 -2.82
CA GLU A 50 0.00 5.39 -3.40
C GLU A 50 -0.06 5.38 -4.94
N SER A 51 -0.10 6.55 -5.58
CA SER A 51 -0.14 6.62 -7.04
C SER A 51 1.18 6.13 -7.65
N PRO A 52 1.17 5.08 -8.50
CA PRO A 52 2.38 4.56 -9.14
C PRO A 52 2.96 5.52 -10.18
N THR A 53 2.19 6.53 -10.59
CA THR A 53 2.60 7.55 -11.57
C THR A 53 3.05 8.85 -10.90
N GLY A 54 3.08 8.90 -9.56
CA GLY A 54 3.44 10.12 -8.82
C GLY A 54 2.40 11.24 -8.92
N ALA A 55 1.18 10.94 -9.38
CA ALA A 55 0.08 11.91 -9.36
C ALA A 55 -0.22 12.32 -7.91
N PRO A 56 -0.50 13.61 -7.62
CA PRO A 56 -0.85 14.04 -6.28
C PRO A 56 -2.21 13.47 -5.86
N PRO A 57 -2.44 13.23 -4.56
CA PRO A 57 -3.78 12.94 -4.06
C PRO A 57 -4.71 14.12 -4.35
N LEU A 58 -6.00 13.81 -4.57
CA LEU A 58 -7.02 14.84 -4.75
C LEU A 58 -7.13 15.67 -3.46
N ARG A 59 -7.22 16.99 -3.60
CA ARG A 59 -7.32 17.94 -2.48
C ARG A 59 -8.74 18.08 -1.97
#